data_AF-A0A353SWD6-F1
#
_entry.id   AF-A0A353SWD6-F1
#
_cell.length_a   1.000
_cell.length_b   1.000
_cell.length_c   1.000
_cell.angle_alpha   90.00
_cell.angle_beta   90.00
_cell.angle_gamma   90.00
#
_symmetry.space_group_name_H-M   'P 1'
#
loop_
_entity.id
_entity.type
_entity.pdbx_description
1 polymer ?
#
loop_
_entity_poly.entity_id
_entity_poly.type
_entity_poly.pdbx_seq_one_letter_code
_entity_poly.pdbx_strand_id
1 'polypeptide(L)'
;MVKPTGFMDYDREEPAHRPVSERVRDYHEIEELLPEEGIYRQAARCMDCGIPFCHAYGCPVKNRIPDWNDMVHRRKWRKALDLLHATCNLPEITGRVCPAPCETACTLAINLPAVTIRHLELQIVEHGWREEWIRPEPAGFSTGKRVAVVGSGPAGLPAAQQLSRNGHEVVVF
;
A
#
# COMPACT_ATOMS: atom_id res chain seq x y z
N MET A 1 0.14 0.34 20.05
CA MET A 1 -0.87 -0.49 19.39
C MET A 1 -1.79 0.49 18.68
N VAL A 2 -2.45 0.12 17.60
CA VAL A 2 -3.54 0.96 17.05
C VAL A 2 -4.54 1.21 18.18
N LYS A 3 -5.27 2.32 18.17
CA LYS A 3 -6.39 2.53 19.09
C LYS A 3 -7.47 1.46 18.79
N PRO A 4 -7.62 0.36 19.58
CA PRO A 4 -8.39 -0.81 19.13
C PRO A 4 -9.89 -0.51 18.96
N THR A 5 -10.39 0.53 19.62
CA THR A 5 -11.77 1.02 19.52
C THR A 5 -11.91 2.23 18.59
N GLY A 6 -10.88 2.61 17.85
CA GLY A 6 -10.90 3.83 17.03
C GLY A 6 -11.98 3.83 15.94
N PHE A 7 -12.45 2.65 15.53
CA PHE A 7 -13.60 2.49 14.63
C PHE A 7 -14.94 2.95 15.22
N MET A 8 -15.03 3.10 16.55
CA MET A 8 -16.20 3.63 17.25
C MET A 8 -16.19 5.16 17.31
N ASP A 9 -15.01 5.78 17.20
CA ASP A 9 -14.82 7.22 17.40
C ASP A 9 -14.77 8.01 16.09
N TYR A 10 -14.41 7.37 14.99
CA TYR A 10 -14.24 7.99 13.69
C TYR A 10 -15.05 7.25 12.68
N ASP A 11 -15.80 7.93 11.82
CA ASP A 11 -16.45 7.32 10.66
C ASP A 11 -15.45 6.99 9.54
N ARG A 12 -15.86 6.09 8.64
CA ARG A 12 -15.08 5.79 7.43
C ARG A 12 -15.13 7.01 6.51
N GLU A 13 -13.96 7.46 6.08
CA GLU A 13 -13.81 8.61 5.18
C GLU A 13 -13.21 8.10 3.87
N GLU A 14 -13.94 8.27 2.77
CA GLU A 14 -13.45 7.96 1.42
C GLU A 14 -12.76 9.20 0.83
N PRO A 15 -11.73 9.02 -0.02
CA PRO A 15 -11.16 10.11 -0.77
C PRO A 15 -12.20 10.80 -1.66
N ALA A 16 -12.11 12.13 -1.73
CA ALA A 16 -12.94 12.90 -2.65
C ALA A 16 -12.53 12.64 -4.10
N HIS A 17 -13.42 12.98 -5.03
CA HIS A 17 -13.13 12.98 -6.45
C HIS A 17 -13.14 14.41 -6.98
N ARG A 18 -12.24 14.70 -7.93
CA ARG A 18 -12.27 15.97 -8.68
C ARG A 18 -13.66 16.22 -9.30
N PRO A 19 -14.11 17.49 -9.39
CA PRO A 19 -15.41 17.83 -9.98
C PRO A 19 -15.58 17.26 -11.40
N VAL A 20 -16.78 16.75 -11.69
CA VAL A 20 -17.10 16.15 -13.00
C VAL A 20 -16.83 17.12 -14.14
N SER A 21 -17.17 18.40 -13.97
CA SER A 21 -16.96 19.46 -14.97
C SER A 21 -15.49 19.67 -15.35
N GLU A 22 -14.57 19.31 -14.46
CA GLU A 22 -13.12 19.42 -14.68
C GLU A 22 -12.55 18.12 -15.24
N ARG A 23 -12.81 16.97 -14.59
CA ARG A 23 -12.19 15.68 -14.94
C ARG A 23 -12.60 15.09 -16.29
N VAL A 24 -13.64 15.63 -16.93
CA VAL A 24 -14.02 15.24 -18.31
C VAL A 24 -13.22 15.97 -19.38
N ARG A 25 -12.38 16.93 -19.00
CA ARG A 25 -11.58 17.78 -19.91
C ARG A 25 -10.10 17.41 -19.92
N ASP A 26 -9.66 16.50 -19.07
CA ASP A 26 -8.28 16.03 -18.97
C ASP A 26 -8.22 14.54 -18.60
N TYR A 27 -7.00 14.00 -18.53
CA TYR A 27 -6.72 12.60 -18.13
C TYR A 27 -5.92 12.54 -16.83
N HIS A 28 -5.98 13.58 -15.99
CA HIS A 28 -5.27 13.57 -14.71
C HIS A 28 -5.98 12.66 -13.69
N GLU A 29 -5.28 12.34 -12.61
CA GLU A 29 -5.83 11.54 -11.50
C GLU A 29 -7.13 12.14 -10.96
N ILE A 30 -8.12 11.28 -10.71
CA ILE A 30 -9.49 11.67 -10.31
C ILE A 30 -9.66 11.63 -8.79
N GLU A 31 -9.05 10.63 -8.14
CA GLU A 31 -9.11 10.43 -6.70
C GLU A 31 -8.14 11.40 -6.02
N GLU A 32 -8.64 12.14 -5.04
CA GLU A 32 -7.83 13.06 -4.25
C GLU A 32 -7.26 12.34 -3.01
N LEU A 33 -6.13 12.81 -2.51
CA LEU A 33 -5.58 12.32 -1.26
C LEU A 33 -6.30 12.97 -0.08
N LEU A 34 -6.68 12.16 0.91
CA LEU A 34 -7.11 12.67 2.21
C LEU A 34 -6.02 13.53 2.89
N PRO A 35 -6.40 14.55 3.68
CA PRO A 35 -5.46 15.23 4.57
C PRO A 35 -4.83 14.26 5.57
N GLU A 36 -3.61 14.54 6.03
CA GLU A 36 -2.87 13.65 6.94
C GLU A 36 -3.65 13.29 8.21
N GLU A 37 -4.35 14.26 8.81
CA GLU A 37 -5.21 14.01 9.98
C GLU A 37 -6.37 13.04 9.67
N GLY A 38 -6.96 13.13 8.47
CA GLY A 38 -7.97 12.17 8.01
C GLY A 38 -7.39 10.76 7.98
N ILE A 39 -6.16 10.63 7.50
CA ILE A 39 -5.47 9.34 7.36
C ILE A 39 -5.04 8.76 8.69
N TYR A 40 -4.61 9.58 9.64
CA TYR A 40 -4.35 9.11 11.00
C TYR A 40 -5.63 8.58 11.67
N ARG A 41 -6.79 9.19 11.41
CA ARG A 41 -8.09 8.70 11.88
C ARG A 41 -8.50 7.40 11.19
N GLN A 42 -8.33 7.32 9.86
CA GLN A 42 -8.67 6.09 9.12
C GLN A 42 -7.77 4.91 9.52
N ALA A 43 -6.47 5.14 9.71
CA ALA A 43 -5.55 4.13 10.25
C ALA A 43 -5.94 3.69 11.67
N ALA A 44 -6.45 4.62 12.50
CA ALA A 44 -6.93 4.32 13.85
C ALA A 44 -8.18 3.44 13.89
N ARG A 45 -8.92 3.28 12.78
CA ARG A 45 -10.08 2.38 12.70
C ARG A 45 -9.67 0.89 12.71
N CYS A 46 -8.40 0.55 12.50
CA CYS A 46 -7.95 -0.85 12.56
C CYS A 46 -8.10 -1.41 13.99
N MET A 47 -8.85 -2.52 14.12
CA MET A 47 -9.14 -3.16 15.42
C MET A 47 -7.98 -3.96 16.01
N ASP A 48 -6.90 -4.19 15.24
CA ASP A 48 -5.82 -5.11 15.62
C ASP A 48 -6.36 -6.51 16.02
N CYS A 49 -7.14 -7.13 15.11
CA CYS A 49 -8.06 -8.25 15.37
C CYS A 49 -7.44 -9.56 15.93
N GLY A 50 -6.12 -9.63 16.14
CA GLY A 50 -5.40 -10.87 16.47
C GLY A 50 -5.26 -11.83 15.29
N ILE A 51 -6.38 -12.14 14.60
CA ILE A 51 -6.42 -12.88 13.32
C ILE A 51 -6.78 -11.88 12.20
N PRO A 52 -5.80 -11.28 11.52
CA PRO A 52 -6.07 -10.26 10.52
C PRO A 52 -6.49 -10.89 9.19
N PHE A 53 -7.80 -11.08 8.99
CA PHE A 53 -8.36 -11.62 7.75
C PHE A 53 -7.99 -10.80 6.51
N CYS A 54 -7.85 -9.47 6.66
CA CYS A 54 -7.41 -8.57 5.60
C CYS A 54 -6.03 -8.95 5.03
N HIS A 55 -5.07 -9.32 5.89
CA HIS A 55 -3.74 -9.80 5.50
C HIS A 55 -3.84 -11.26 5.03
N ALA A 56 -4.32 -12.15 5.89
CA ALA A 56 -4.19 -13.59 5.70
C ALA A 56 -4.99 -14.14 4.51
N TYR A 57 -6.15 -13.54 4.22
CA TYR A 57 -7.08 -14.04 3.21
C TYR A 57 -7.49 -12.98 2.17
N GLY A 58 -7.54 -11.70 2.57
CA GLY A 58 -7.98 -10.64 1.69
C GLY A 58 -6.92 -10.15 0.70
N CYS A 59 -5.66 -10.06 1.13
CA CYS A 59 -4.59 -9.51 0.30
C CYS A 59 -3.81 -10.62 -0.42
N PRO A 60 -3.80 -10.68 -1.76
CA PRO A 60 -3.06 -11.72 -2.50
C PRO A 60 -1.54 -11.73 -2.23
N VAL A 61 -0.95 -10.55 -1.97
CA VAL A 61 0.47 -10.41 -1.63
C VAL A 61 0.74 -10.55 -0.13
N LYS A 62 -0.28 -10.89 0.68
CA LYS A 62 -0.20 -11.07 2.14
C LYS A 62 0.45 -9.86 2.82
N ASN A 63 -0.04 -8.66 2.45
CA ASN A 63 0.50 -7.41 2.94
C ASN A 63 0.29 -7.28 4.47
N ARG A 64 1.24 -6.65 5.17
CA ARG A 64 1.26 -6.49 6.62
C ARG A 64 0.36 -5.34 7.10
N ILE A 65 -0.92 -5.43 6.72
CA ILE A 65 -1.91 -4.35 6.85
C ILE A 65 -2.04 -3.78 8.26
N PRO A 66 -2.20 -4.59 9.32
CA PRO A 66 -2.29 -4.05 10.68
C PRO A 66 -1.01 -3.31 11.11
N ASP A 67 0.15 -3.81 10.69
CA ASP A 67 1.45 -3.28 11.14
C ASP A 67 1.72 -1.89 10.57
N TRP A 68 1.51 -1.70 9.26
CA TRP A 68 1.68 -0.38 8.67
C TRP A 68 0.55 0.59 9.06
N ASN A 69 -0.66 0.10 9.37
CA ASN A 69 -1.73 0.93 9.95
C ASN A 69 -1.33 1.49 11.32
N ASP A 70 -0.75 0.66 12.20
CA ASP A 70 -0.21 1.10 13.48
C ASP A 70 0.90 2.14 13.29
N MET A 71 1.78 1.96 12.30
CA MET A 71 2.82 2.94 12.02
C MET A 71 2.24 4.27 11.52
N VAL A 72 1.24 4.26 10.61
CA VAL A 72 0.57 5.48 10.14
C VAL A 72 -0.14 6.18 11.29
N HIS A 73 -0.92 5.47 12.10
CA HIS A 73 -1.61 6.05 13.26
C HIS A 73 -0.63 6.72 14.24
N ARG A 74 0.55 6.14 14.44
CA ARG A 74 1.63 6.69 15.27
C ARG A 74 2.50 7.72 14.55
N ARG A 75 2.13 8.16 13.34
CA ARG A 75 2.87 9.14 12.51
C ARG A 75 4.29 8.69 12.17
N LYS A 76 4.52 7.37 12.07
CA LYS A 76 5.80 6.75 11.71
C LYS A 76 5.83 6.35 10.24
N TRP A 77 5.65 7.33 9.36
CA TRP A 77 5.53 7.15 7.91
C TRP A 77 6.65 6.31 7.30
N ARG A 78 7.91 6.59 7.65
CA ARG A 78 9.04 5.81 7.12
C ARG A 78 8.94 4.32 7.45
N LYS A 79 8.56 3.98 8.68
CA LYS A 79 8.38 2.58 9.09
C LYS A 79 7.17 1.94 8.42
N ALA A 80 6.09 2.70 8.21
CA ALA A 80 4.93 2.24 7.46
C ALA A 80 5.32 1.87 6.02
N LEU A 81 6.14 2.72 5.38
CA LEU A 81 6.66 2.49 4.04
C LEU A 81 7.57 1.25 3.98
N ASP A 82 8.51 1.10 4.92
CA ASP A 82 9.40 -0.06 4.97
C ASP A 82 8.59 -1.37 5.11
N LEU A 83 7.54 -1.36 5.94
CA LEU A 83 6.62 -2.50 6.11
C LEU A 83 5.79 -2.78 4.86
N LEU A 84 5.34 -1.74 4.16
CA LEU A 84 4.58 -1.86 2.92
C LEU A 84 5.43 -2.51 1.81
N HIS A 85 6.64 -1.99 1.58
CA HIS A 85 7.57 -2.53 0.59
C HIS A 85 8.14 -3.91 0.95
N ALA A 86 8.03 -4.36 2.20
CA ALA A 86 8.43 -5.72 2.59
C ALA A 86 7.61 -6.82 1.88
N THR A 87 6.43 -6.50 1.33
CA THR A 87 5.54 -7.47 0.69
C THR A 87 4.99 -7.03 -0.66
N CYS A 88 4.94 -5.73 -0.95
CA CYS A 88 4.45 -5.21 -2.23
C CYS A 88 5.54 -4.40 -2.95
N ASN A 89 5.89 -4.81 -4.17
CA ASN A 89 6.91 -4.14 -4.98
C ASN A 89 6.40 -2.85 -5.64
N LEU A 90 5.08 -2.74 -5.88
CA LEU A 90 4.45 -1.65 -6.63
C LEU A 90 3.22 -1.07 -5.89
N PRO A 91 3.35 -0.65 -4.61
CA PRO A 91 2.24 -0.12 -3.83
C PRO A 91 1.55 1.11 -4.46
N GLU A 92 2.26 1.88 -5.26
CA GLU A 92 1.74 3.04 -5.99
C GLU A 92 0.75 2.66 -7.10
N ILE A 93 0.87 1.43 -7.61
CA ILE A 93 -0.05 0.86 -8.60
C ILE A 93 -1.20 0.17 -7.88
N THR A 94 -0.91 -0.71 -6.93
CA THR A 94 -1.95 -1.46 -6.19
C THR A 94 -2.85 -0.51 -5.39
N GLY A 95 -2.31 0.54 -4.78
CA GLY A 95 -3.08 1.59 -4.10
C GLY A 95 -4.08 2.31 -5.01
N ARG A 96 -3.86 2.32 -6.32
CA ARG A 96 -4.75 2.97 -7.31
C ARG A 96 -5.74 2.01 -7.96
N VAL A 97 -5.29 0.83 -8.37
CA VAL A 97 -6.08 -0.04 -9.26
C VAL A 97 -6.63 -1.29 -8.57
N CYS A 98 -6.17 -1.62 -7.36
CA CYS A 98 -6.63 -2.81 -6.67
C CYS A 98 -8.13 -2.67 -6.32
N PRO A 99 -8.94 -3.72 -6.52
CA PRO A 99 -10.36 -3.73 -6.12
C PRO A 99 -10.55 -3.90 -4.59
N ALA A 100 -9.47 -3.76 -3.81
CA ALA A 100 -9.46 -3.82 -2.35
C ALA A 100 -10.15 -5.05 -1.71
N PRO A 101 -9.81 -6.30 -2.12
CA PRO A 101 -10.36 -7.50 -1.48
C PRO A 101 -10.00 -7.60 0.01
N CYS A 102 -8.91 -6.97 0.43
CA CYS A 102 -8.52 -6.80 1.82
C CYS A 102 -9.55 -6.02 2.66
N GLU A 103 -10.27 -5.06 2.07
CA GLU A 103 -11.33 -4.32 2.74
C GLU A 103 -12.61 -5.14 2.86
N THR A 104 -12.93 -5.93 1.83
CA THR A 104 -14.05 -6.88 1.89
C THR A 104 -13.80 -7.96 2.96
N ALA A 105 -12.55 -8.40 3.12
CA ALA A 105 -12.14 -9.35 4.15
C ALA A 105 -11.89 -8.71 5.53
N CYS A 106 -12.06 -7.40 5.69
CA CYS A 106 -11.86 -6.74 6.97
C CYS A 106 -12.91 -7.22 7.98
N THR A 107 -12.51 -7.53 9.21
CA THR A 107 -13.46 -7.96 10.26
C THR A 107 -14.58 -6.94 10.49
N LEU A 108 -14.29 -5.65 10.34
CA LEU A 108 -15.33 -4.61 10.41
C LEU A 108 -16.40 -4.80 9.33
N ALA A 109 -16.05 -5.25 8.12
CA ALA A 109 -16.95 -5.39 6.98
C ALA A 109 -18.12 -6.35 7.21
N ILE A 110 -18.10 -7.14 8.29
CA ILE A 110 -19.22 -7.98 8.70
C ILE A 110 -20.47 -7.15 9.02
N ASN A 111 -20.31 -6.01 9.70
CA ASN A 111 -21.43 -5.19 10.18
C ASN A 111 -21.15 -3.68 10.27
N LEU A 112 -19.95 -3.23 9.92
CA LEU A 112 -19.50 -1.84 9.94
C LEU A 112 -18.66 -1.54 8.68
N PRO A 113 -18.48 -0.27 8.31
CA PRO A 113 -17.60 0.08 7.21
C PRO A 113 -16.15 -0.39 7.49
N ALA A 114 -15.51 -1.02 6.52
CA ALA A 114 -14.13 -1.49 6.66
C ALA A 114 -13.13 -0.33 6.85
N VAL A 115 -11.90 -0.65 7.25
CA VAL A 115 -10.77 0.30 7.15
C VAL A 115 -10.51 0.61 5.67
N THR A 116 -10.15 1.85 5.34
CA THR A 116 -9.80 2.31 3.97
C THR A 116 -8.38 1.88 3.59
N ILE A 117 -8.14 0.57 3.62
CA ILE A 117 -6.83 -0.08 3.47
C ILE A 117 -6.14 0.33 2.16
N ARG A 118 -6.87 0.32 1.03
CA ARG A 118 -6.31 0.64 -0.29
C ARG A 118 -5.81 2.09 -0.35
N HIS A 119 -6.61 3.03 0.17
CA HIS A 119 -6.23 4.43 0.18
C HIS A 119 -5.10 4.72 1.18
N LEU A 120 -5.04 4.01 2.31
CA LEU A 120 -3.89 4.09 3.22
C LEU A 120 -2.60 3.57 2.57
N GLU A 121 -2.66 2.45 1.84
CA GLU A 121 -1.53 1.94 1.05
C GLU A 121 -1.04 2.99 0.04
N LEU A 122 -1.95 3.59 -0.73
CA LEU A 122 -1.64 4.67 -1.67
C LEU A 122 -0.95 5.86 -0.98
N GLN A 123 -1.49 6.33 0.14
CA GLN A 123 -0.93 7.46 0.85
C GLN A 123 0.45 7.21 1.43
N ILE A 124 0.71 6.00 1.94
CA ILE A 124 2.04 5.65 2.48
C ILE A 124 3.09 5.76 1.38
N VAL A 125 2.83 5.23 0.18
CA VAL A 125 3.79 5.26 -0.93
C VAL A 125 3.94 6.67 -1.52
N GLU A 126 2.86 7.44 -1.66
CA GLU A 126 2.92 8.84 -2.12
C GLU A 126 3.74 9.71 -1.16
N HIS A 127 3.56 9.52 0.16
CA HIS A 127 4.39 10.17 1.17
C HIS A 127 5.87 9.73 1.02
N GLY A 128 6.12 8.45 0.78
CA GLY A 128 7.47 7.92 0.55
C GLY A 128 8.19 8.52 -0.64
N TRP A 129 7.47 8.76 -1.75
CA TRP A 129 7.99 9.45 -2.93
C TRP A 129 8.25 10.92 -2.63
N ARG A 130 7.30 11.62 -2.00
CA ARG A 130 7.42 13.05 -1.65
C ARG A 130 8.63 13.34 -0.75
N GLU A 131 8.92 12.44 0.18
CA GLU A 131 10.04 12.57 1.13
C GLU A 131 11.37 11.98 0.59
N GLU A 132 11.41 11.54 -0.68
CA GLU A 132 12.58 10.95 -1.33
C GLU A 132 13.17 9.72 -0.59
N TRP A 133 12.30 8.96 0.07
CA TRP A 133 12.66 7.76 0.84
C TRP A 133 12.80 6.52 -0.02
N ILE A 134 12.06 6.46 -1.12
CA ILE A 134 12.08 5.36 -2.09
C ILE A 134 13.31 5.54 -2.98
N ARG A 135 14.29 4.66 -2.83
CA ARG A 135 15.57 4.69 -3.55
C ARG A 135 15.91 3.30 -4.08
N PRO A 136 16.73 3.20 -5.13
CA PRO A 136 17.25 1.92 -5.57
C PRO A 136 18.00 1.21 -4.44
N GLU A 137 17.75 -0.09 -4.29
CA GLU A 137 18.44 -0.96 -3.33
C GLU A 137 19.25 -2.01 -4.11
N PRO A 138 20.40 -1.64 -4.70
CA PRO A 138 21.23 -2.60 -5.42
C PRO A 138 21.86 -3.59 -4.44
N ALA A 139 22.06 -4.83 -4.89
CA ALA A 139 22.77 -5.83 -4.08
C ALA A 139 24.22 -5.41 -3.82
N GLY A 140 24.69 -5.57 -2.58
CA GLY A 140 26.10 -5.35 -2.21
C GLY A 140 27.05 -6.47 -2.67
N PHE A 141 26.53 -7.48 -3.37
CA PHE A 141 27.26 -8.64 -3.85
C PHE A 141 26.74 -9.08 -5.22
N SER A 142 27.56 -9.87 -5.94
CA SER A 142 27.17 -10.50 -7.20
C SER A 142 27.17 -12.01 -7.05
N THR A 143 26.14 -12.63 -7.62
CA THR A 143 26.03 -14.10 -7.73
C THR A 143 26.74 -14.66 -8.96
N GLY A 144 27.15 -13.80 -9.91
CA GLY A 144 27.70 -14.19 -11.22
C GLY A 144 26.68 -14.85 -12.18
N LYS A 145 25.41 -14.96 -11.78
CA LYS A 145 24.34 -15.54 -12.60
C LYS A 145 23.60 -14.46 -13.39
N ARG A 146 23.24 -14.80 -14.63
CA ARG A 146 22.46 -13.94 -15.54
C ARG A 146 21.04 -14.47 -15.71
N VAL A 147 20.04 -13.60 -15.65
CA VAL A 147 18.63 -13.96 -15.81
C VAL A 147 17.97 -13.06 -16.85
N ALA A 148 17.25 -13.68 -17.79
CA ALA A 148 16.40 -12.97 -18.75
C ALA A 148 14.95 -12.96 -18.25
N VAL A 149 14.33 -11.78 -18.22
CA VAL A 149 12.90 -11.60 -17.95
C VAL A 149 12.23 -11.11 -19.24
N VAL A 150 11.32 -11.91 -19.80
CA VAL A 150 10.59 -11.55 -21.02
C VAL A 150 9.26 -10.88 -20.64
N GLY A 151 9.13 -9.60 -20.93
CA GLY A 151 7.99 -8.76 -20.62
C GLY A 151 8.23 -7.84 -19.41
N SER A 152 8.03 -6.53 -19.60
CA SER A 152 8.17 -5.48 -18.59
C SER A 152 6.86 -5.15 -17.86
N GLY A 153 5.95 -6.12 -17.75
CA GLY A 153 4.65 -5.96 -17.09
C GLY A 153 4.70 -6.08 -15.56
N PRO A 154 3.54 -6.12 -14.89
CA PRO A 154 3.44 -6.22 -13.43
C PRO A 154 3.94 -7.55 -12.86
N ALA A 155 4.21 -8.56 -13.69
CA ALA A 155 4.92 -9.77 -13.29
C ALA A 155 6.45 -9.61 -13.44
N GLY A 156 6.90 -9.06 -14.58
CA GLY A 156 8.31 -9.00 -14.94
C GLY A 156 9.10 -7.98 -14.14
N LEU A 157 8.58 -6.77 -13.94
CA LEU A 157 9.31 -5.73 -13.19
C LEU A 157 9.53 -6.10 -11.71
N PRO A 158 8.53 -6.60 -10.96
CA PRO A 158 8.77 -7.09 -9.60
C PRO A 158 9.75 -8.28 -9.55
N ALA A 159 9.63 -9.23 -10.49
CA ALA A 159 10.57 -10.35 -10.56
C ALA A 159 12.01 -9.86 -10.81
N ALA A 160 12.19 -8.94 -11.75
CA ALA A 160 13.49 -8.34 -12.05
C ALA A 160 14.06 -7.57 -10.86
N GLN A 161 13.24 -6.79 -10.15
CA GLN A 161 13.64 -6.07 -8.95
C GLN A 161 14.15 -7.03 -7.86
N GLN A 162 13.38 -8.08 -7.55
CA GLN A 162 13.75 -9.04 -6.49
C GLN A 162 15.01 -9.82 -6.86
N LEU A 163 15.14 -10.27 -8.11
CA LEU A 163 16.34 -10.96 -8.59
C LEU A 163 17.58 -10.05 -8.57
N SER A 164 17.43 -8.78 -8.94
CA SER A 164 18.51 -7.78 -8.89
C SER A 164 18.96 -7.51 -7.45
N ARG A 165 18.01 -7.39 -6.51
CA ARG A 165 18.28 -7.27 -5.06
C ARG A 165 19.00 -8.48 -4.48
N ASN A 166 18.81 -9.66 -5.07
CA ASN A 166 19.50 -10.89 -4.72
C ASN A 166 20.87 -11.07 -5.42
N GLY A 167 21.35 -10.05 -6.14
CA GLY A 167 22.68 -10.05 -6.75
C GLY A 167 22.78 -10.78 -8.10
N HIS A 168 21.66 -11.01 -8.79
CA HIS A 168 21.68 -11.52 -10.17
C HIS A 168 21.82 -10.37 -11.17
N GLU A 169 22.50 -10.63 -12.30
CA GLU A 169 22.47 -9.72 -13.45
C GLU A 169 21.18 -10.00 -14.24
N VAL A 170 20.22 -9.08 -14.19
CA VAL A 170 18.92 -9.25 -14.84
C VAL A 170 18.82 -8.38 -16.09
N VAL A 171 18.35 -8.98 -17.19
CA VAL A 171 18.03 -8.26 -18.43
C VAL A 171 16.53 -8.44 -18.71
N VAL A 172 15.82 -7.33 -18.90
CA VAL A 172 14.40 -7.31 -19.25
C VAL A 172 14.26 -7.09 -20.75
N PHE A 173 13.40 -7.87 -21.41
CA PHE A 173 13.08 -7.81 -22.85
C PHE A 173 11.63 -7.43 -23.08
#